data_AF-A0A1F9Z7N2-F1
#
_entry.id   AF-A0A1F9Z7N2-F1
#
_cell.length_a   1.000
_cell.length_b   1.000
_cell.length_c   1.000
_cell.angle_alpha   90.00
_cell.angle_beta   90.00
_cell.angle_gamma   90.00
#
_symmetry.space_group_name_H-M   'P 1'
#
loop_
_entity.id
_entity.type
_entity.pdbx_description
1 polymer ?
#
loop_
_entity_poly.entity_id
_entity_poly.type
_entity_poly.pdbx_seq_one_letter_code
_entity_poly.pdbx_strand_id
1 'polypeptide(L)'
;MQWSLQECGSGFRAQKADGLTAFIRRACLWAEMKPGRGLGYDITYKGFAIARISFARRGALVKPFAAAQSFPEISDLDLVELALRVSKYREAAAAALN
;
A
#
# COMPACT_ATOMS: atom_id res chain seq x y z
N MET A 1 -15.96 -0.33 6.18
CA MET A 1 -14.82 0.43 5.61
C MET A 1 -13.71 0.58 6.66
N GLN A 2 -13.17 -0.51 7.19
CA GLN A 2 -12.12 -0.41 8.21
C GLN A 2 -11.09 -1.51 7.93
N TRP A 3 -9.96 -1.11 7.33
CA TRP A 3 -8.85 -2.01 7.00
C TRP A 3 -7.80 -2.05 8.12
N SER A 4 -7.85 -3.02 9.02
CA SER A 4 -6.82 -3.19 10.03
C SER A 4 -5.47 -3.50 9.38
N LEU A 5 -4.44 -2.72 9.71
CA LEU A 5 -3.07 -2.98 9.29
C LEU A 5 -2.33 -3.67 10.43
N GLN A 6 -1.66 -4.77 10.09
CA GLN A 6 -0.72 -5.46 10.96
C GLN A 6 0.65 -5.46 10.29
N GLU A 7 1.69 -5.02 10.98
CA GLU A 7 3.06 -5.12 10.47
C GLU A 7 3.51 -6.59 10.44
N CYS A 8 4.20 -6.97 9.36
CA CYS A 8 4.77 -8.29 9.15
C CYS A 8 6.20 -8.10 8.64
N GLY A 9 7.11 -9.07 8.83
CA GLY A 9 8.55 -8.87 8.62
C GLY A 9 9.00 -8.21 7.30
N SER A 10 8.24 -8.34 6.21
CA SER A 10 8.55 -7.72 4.89
C SER A 10 7.54 -6.64 4.42
N GLY A 11 6.59 -6.24 5.27
CA GLY A 11 5.56 -5.26 4.91
C GLY A 11 4.39 -5.19 5.89
N PHE A 12 3.17 -5.07 5.36
CA PHE A 12 1.94 -5.02 6.15
C PHE A 12 0.93 -6.03 5.62
N ARG A 13 0.18 -6.64 6.53
CA ARG A 13 -1.05 -7.36 6.21
C ARG A 13 -2.22 -6.42 6.49
N ALA A 14 -3.07 -6.23 5.50
CA ALA A 14 -4.30 -5.47 5.61
C ALA A 14 -5.50 -6.42 5.64
N GLN A 15 -6.35 -6.27 6.65
CA GLN A 15 -7.56 -7.09 6.81
C GLN A 15 -8.79 -6.19 6.92
N LYS A 16 -9.78 -6.43 6.06
CA LYS A 16 -11.09 -5.78 6.14
C LYS A 16 -12.01 -6.54 7.10
N ALA A 17 -12.97 -5.85 7.70
CA ALA A 17 -13.97 -6.44 8.58
C ALA A 17 -14.76 -7.61 7.92
N ASP A 18 -14.94 -7.55 6.60
CA ASP A 18 -15.65 -8.57 5.81
C ASP A 18 -14.78 -9.81 5.50
N GLY A 19 -13.59 -9.94 6.11
CA GLY A 19 -12.68 -11.08 5.95
C GLY A 19 -11.67 -10.96 4.79
N LEU A 20 -11.78 -9.94 3.94
CA LEU A 20 -10.83 -9.71 2.85
C LEU A 20 -9.43 -9.42 3.40
N THR A 21 -8.42 -10.11 2.86
CA THR A 21 -7.02 -9.93 3.24
C THR A 21 -6.19 -9.50 2.04
N ALA A 22 -5.50 -8.38 2.15
CA ALA A 22 -4.50 -7.89 1.20
C ALA A 22 -3.13 -7.78 1.88
N PHE A 23 -2.06 -7.93 1.12
CA PHE A 23 -0.69 -7.80 1.62
C PHE A 23 0.01 -6.64 0.94
N ILE A 24 0.56 -5.74 1.73
CA ILE A 24 1.26 -4.54 1.29
C ILE A 24 2.76 -4.80 1.49
N ARG A 25 3.51 -5.02 0.41
CA ARG A 25 4.94 -5.32 0.49
C ARG A 25 5.76 -4.12 0.04
N ARG A 26 6.95 -3.92 0.62
CA ARG A 26 7.87 -2.90 0.11
C ARG A 26 8.28 -3.27 -1.31
N ALA A 27 8.04 -2.37 -2.25
CA ALA A 27 8.50 -2.52 -3.62
C ALA A 27 9.89 -1.88 -3.73
N CYS A 28 10.91 -2.69 -4.02
CA CYS A 28 12.21 -2.18 -4.45
C CYS A 28 12.06 -1.56 -5.84
N LEU A 29 11.78 -0.26 -5.88
CA LEU A 29 11.94 0.53 -7.09
C LEU A 29 13.44 0.71 -7.30
N TRP A 30 13.99 0.07 -8.33
CA TRP A 30 15.37 0.30 -8.74
C TRP A 30 15.54 1.80 -9.01
N ALA A 31 16.47 2.42 -8.28
CA ALA A 31 16.66 3.87 -8.24
C ALA A 31 16.91 4.48 -9.63
N GLU A 32 17.44 3.69 -10.57
CA GLU A 32 17.75 4.13 -11.93
C GLU A 32 16.52 4.44 -12.79
N MET A 33 15.35 3.86 -12.53
CA MET A 33 14.18 4.09 -13.40
C MET A 33 13.43 5.39 -13.10
N LYS A 34 13.47 5.92 -11.87
CA LYS A 34 12.81 7.19 -11.48
C LYS A 34 13.52 7.86 -10.28
N PRO A 35 14.59 8.63 -10.51
CA PRO A 35 15.22 9.42 -9.45
C PRO A 35 14.18 10.39 -8.88
N GLY A 36 13.80 10.21 -7.61
CA GLY A 36 12.80 11.03 -6.92
C GLY A 36 11.49 10.33 -6.55
N ARG A 37 11.22 9.10 -7.04
CA ARG A 37 10.16 8.26 -6.42
C ARG A 37 10.79 7.45 -5.30
N GLY A 38 10.55 7.89 -4.06
CA GLY A 38 10.96 7.14 -2.86
C GLY A 38 10.34 5.75 -2.79
N LEU A 39 10.74 4.99 -1.76
CA LEU A 39 10.25 3.64 -1.46
C LEU A 39 8.72 3.54 -1.65
N GLY A 40 8.32 2.71 -2.62
CA GLY A 40 6.93 2.40 -2.91
C GLY A 40 6.48 1.13 -2.22
N TYR A 41 5.18 0.90 -2.18
CA TYR A 41 4.59 -0.32 -1.65
C TYR A 41 3.67 -0.93 -2.70
N ASP A 42 3.77 -2.24 -2.90
CA ASP A 42 2.87 -2.98 -3.76
C ASP A 42 1.79 -3.63 -2.92
N ILE A 43 0.54 -3.38 -3.28
CA ILE A 43 -0.63 -4.03 -2.72
C ILE A 43 -0.86 -5.30 -3.53
N THR A 44 -0.83 -6.43 -2.85
CA THR A 44 -1.03 -7.76 -3.40
C THR A 44 -2.29 -8.38 -2.80
N TYR A 45 -3.11 -8.97 -3.66
CA TYR A 45 -4.35 -9.65 -3.28
C TYR A 45 -4.44 -10.97 -4.02
N LYS A 46 -4.75 -12.06 -3.30
CA LYS A 46 -4.75 -13.43 -3.84
C LYS A 46 -3.47 -13.81 -4.62
N GLY A 47 -2.33 -13.23 -4.24
CA GLY A 47 -1.03 -13.45 -4.90
C GLY A 47 -0.71 -12.52 -6.07
N PHE A 48 -1.64 -11.68 -6.52
CA PHE A 48 -1.45 -10.74 -7.63
C PHE A 48 -1.22 -9.32 -7.13
N ALA A 49 -0.30 -8.58 -7.74
CA ALA A 49 -0.15 -7.14 -7.48
C ALA A 49 -1.30 -6.38 -8.14
N ILE A 50 -2.17 -5.79 -7.31
CA ILE A 50 -3.37 -5.07 -7.77
C ILE A 50 -3.16 -3.56 -7.83
N ALA A 51 -2.29 -3.00 -6.99
CA ALA A 51 -1.99 -1.57 -7.01
C ALA A 51 -0.62 -1.28 -6.43
N ARG A 52 -0.09 -0.11 -6.75
CA ARG A 52 1.16 0.41 -6.21
C ARG A 52 0.93 1.76 -5.54
N ILE A 53 1.41 1.89 -4.32
CA ILE A 53 1.47 3.14 -3.57
C ILE A 53 2.86 3.73 -3.74
N SER A 54 2.95 4.94 -4.27
CA SER A 54 4.18 5.73 -4.32
C SER A 54 4.03 6.95 -3.41
N PHE A 55 5.03 7.24 -2.59
CA PHE A 55 5.01 8.42 -1.72
C PHE A 55 5.84 9.54 -2.34
N ALA A 56 5.24 10.72 -2.49
CA ALA A 56 5.90 11.90 -3.03
C ALA A 56 5.62 13.11 -2.12
N ARG A 57 6.67 13.65 -1.50
CA ARG A 57 6.59 14.78 -0.55
C ARG A 57 5.55 14.53 0.57
N ARG A 58 4.43 15.26 0.55
CA ARG A 58 3.34 15.21 1.56
C ARG A 58 2.15 14.33 1.13
N GLY A 59 2.25 13.60 0.02
CA GLY A 59 1.13 12.84 -0.54
C GLY A 59 1.48 11.40 -0.88
N ALA A 60 0.44 10.57 -0.95
CA ALA A 60 0.48 9.21 -1.48
C ALA A 60 -0.22 9.17 -2.84
N LEU A 61 0.44 8.58 -3.83
CA LEU A 61 -0.12 8.31 -5.16
C LEU A 61 -0.40 6.82 -5.28
N VAL A 62 -1.67 6.49 -5.50
CA VAL A 62 -2.13 5.11 -5.73
C VAL A 62 -2.26 4.90 -7.22
N LYS A 63 -1.52 3.94 -7.77
CA LYS A 63 -1.63 3.51 -9.16
C LYS A 63 -2.19 2.10 -9.20
N PRO A 64 -3.47 1.89 -9.57
CA PRO A 64 -4.00 0.56 -9.79
C PRO A 64 -3.34 -0.08 -11.02
N PHE A 65 -3.17 -1.40 -10.98
CA PHE A 65 -2.76 -2.22 -12.12
C PHE A 65 -3.98 -2.77 -12.84
N ALA A 66 -3.80 -3.23 -14.08
CA ALA A 66 -4.88 -3.88 -14.84
C ALA A 66 -5.50 -5.07 -14.08
N ALA A 67 -4.69 -5.78 -13.29
CA ALA A 67 -5.15 -6.88 -12.44
C ALA A 67 -6.18 -6.48 -11.38
N ALA A 68 -6.26 -5.20 -10.98
CA ALA A 68 -7.29 -4.72 -10.06
C ALA A 68 -8.70 -4.89 -10.65
N GLN A 69 -8.86 -4.81 -11.97
CA GLN A 69 -10.16 -4.96 -12.63
C GLN A 69 -10.73 -6.38 -12.49
N SER A 70 -9.88 -7.38 -12.23
CA SER A 70 -10.28 -8.76 -11.98
C SER A 70 -10.79 -8.99 -10.54
N PHE A 71 -10.67 -8.00 -9.66
CA PHE A 71 -11.05 -8.10 -8.24
C PHE A 71 -11.99 -6.94 -7.84
N PRO A 72 -13.25 -6.94 -8.31
CA PRO A 72 -14.22 -5.88 -8.00
C PRO A 72 -14.56 -5.79 -6.50
N GLU A 73 -14.22 -6.82 -5.70
CA GLU A 73 -14.34 -6.80 -4.24
C GLU A 73 -13.43 -5.76 -3.56
N ILE A 74 -12.39 -5.28 -4.25
CA ILE A 74 -11.51 -4.21 -3.78
C ILE A 74 -11.80 -2.98 -4.62
N SER A 75 -12.49 -2.01 -4.03
CA SER A 75 -12.79 -0.74 -4.69
C SER A 75 -11.58 0.19 -4.72
N ASP A 76 -11.59 1.17 -5.63
CA ASP A 76 -10.58 2.24 -5.64
C ASP A 76 -10.53 2.99 -4.29
N LEU A 77 -11.68 3.12 -3.61
CA LEU A 77 -11.76 3.71 -2.28
C LEU A 77 -11.02 2.88 -1.23
N ASP A 78 -11.10 1.54 -1.31
CA ASP A 78 -10.34 0.65 -0.43
C ASP A 78 -8.83 0.83 -0.65
N LEU A 79 -8.38 0.97 -1.91
CA LEU A 79 -6.96 1.18 -2.24
C LEU A 79 -6.44 2.52 -1.69
N VAL A 80 -7.25 3.58 -1.76
CA VAL A 80 -6.92 4.89 -1.18
C VAL A 80 -6.87 4.82 0.35
N GLU A 81 -7.81 4.11 0.99
CA GLU A 81 -7.80 3.92 2.44
C GLU A 81 -6.52 3.20 2.90
N LEU A 82 -6.12 2.13 2.19
CA LEU A 82 -4.88 1.40 2.47
C LEU A 82 -3.66 2.32 2.36
N ALA A 83 -3.59 3.14 1.30
CA ALA A 83 -2.51 4.09 1.13
C ALA A 83 -2.43 5.12 2.26
N LEU A 84 -3.58 5.64 2.70
CA LEU A 84 -3.66 6.60 3.79
C LEU A 84 -3.21 5.99 5.13
N ARG A 85 -3.62 4.75 5.42
CA ARG A 85 -3.19 4.04 6.63
C ARG A 85 -1.69 3.76 6.62
N VAL A 86 -1.12 3.37 5.48
CA VAL A 86 0.34 3.20 5.35
C VAL A 86 1.06 4.55 5.51
N SER A 87 0.51 5.64 5.01
CA SER A 87 1.07 7.00 5.22
C SER A 87 1.12 7.35 6.72
N LYS A 88 0.01 7.16 7.44
CA LYS A 88 -0.06 7.39 8.89
C LYS A 88 0.93 6.53 9.65
N TYR A 89 1.09 5.27 9.26
CA TYR A 89 2.07 4.38 9.88
C TYR A 89 3.50 4.89 9.68
N ARG A 90 3.83 5.36 8.46
CA ARG A 90 5.13 5.96 8.18
C ARG A 90 5.39 7.25 8.96
N GLU A 91 4.38 8.11 9.10
CA GLU A 91 4.48 9.33 9.88
C GLU A 91 4.69 9.02 11.37
N ALA A 92 3.97 8.05 11.93
CA ALA A 92 4.16 7.59 13.30
C ALA A 92 5.57 6.99 13.53
N ALA A 93 6.06 6.18 12.59
CA ALA A 93 7.40 5.61 12.65
C ALA A 93 8.50 6.68 12.54
N ALA A 94 8.31 7.71 11.71
CA ALA A 94 9.23 8.84 11.61
C ALA A 94 9.21 9.72 12.87
N ALA A 95 8.04 9.91 13.48
CA ALA A 95 7.90 10.66 14.73
C ALA A 95 8.54 9.92 15.93
N ALA A 96 8.48 8.59 15.97
CA ALA A 96 9.09 7.78 17.03
C ALA A 96 10.63 7.73 16.99
N LEU A 97 11.25 8.21 15.90
CA LEU A 97 12.70 8.23 15.71
C LEU A 97 13.34 9.58 16.10
N ASN A 98 12.53 10.61 16.34
CA ASN A 98 12.95 11.94 16.80
C ASN A 98 12.71 12.09 18.30
#